data_AF-A0A1V4W6J4-F1
#
_entry.id   AF-A0A1V4W6J4-F1
#
_cell.length_a   1.000
_cell.length_b   1.000
_cell.length_c   1.000
_cell.angle_alpha   90.00
_cell.angle_beta   90.00
_cell.angle_gamma   90.00
#
_symmetry.space_group_name_H-M   'P 1'
#
loop_
_entity.id
_entity.type
_entity.pdbx_description
1 polymer ?
#
loop_
_entity_poly.entity_id
_entity_poly.type
_entity_poly.pdbx_seq_one_letter_code
_entity_poly.pdbx_strand_id
1 'polypeptide(L)' 'MKGIIFSIVGLLVGIAILGAGLYYLIKEKDDKESRKIYSIVSIVGAVILIGIIVKIIVFGF' A
#
# COMPACT_ATOMS: atom_id res chain seq x y z
N MET A 1 -1.07 8.18 22.27
CA MET A 1 0.11 8.63 21.49
C MET A 1 0.70 7.52 20.63
N LYS A 2 1.09 6.36 21.17
CA LYS A 2 1.69 5.27 20.37
C LYS A 2 0.78 4.75 19.23
N GLY A 3 -0.50 4.50 19.49
CA GLY A 3 -1.47 4.00 18.49
C GLY A 3 -1.61 4.91 17.26
N ILE A 4 -1.76 6.22 17.49
CA ILE A 4 -1.84 7.24 16.44
C ILE A 4 -0.60 7.21 15.54
N ILE A 5 0.59 7.14 16.13
CA ILE A 5 1.86 7.11 15.38
C ILE A 5 1.91 5.86 14.50
N PHE A 6 1.54 4.68 15.02
CA PHE A 6 1.49 3.46 14.22
C PHE A 6 0.48 3.54 13.06
N SER A 7 -0.71 4.11 13.30
CA SER A 7 -1.73 4.31 12.26
C SER A 7 -1.22 5.22 11.14
N ILE A 8 -0.58 6.34 11.49
CA ILE A 8 -0.04 7.30 10.51
C ILE A 8 1.11 6.68 9.71
N VAL A 9 2.07 6.04 10.38
CA VAL A 9 3.20 5.38 9.70
C VAL A 9 2.69 4.27 8.78
N GLY A 10 1.73 3.47 9.25
CA GLY A 10 1.10 2.42 8.45
C GLY A 10 0.40 2.97 7.21
N LEU A 11 -0.33 4.08 7.33
CA LEU A 11 -0.95 4.77 6.19
C LEU A 11 0.10 5.26 5.19
N LEU A 12 1.15 5.95 5.66
CA LEU A 12 2.21 6.47 4.79
C LEU A 12 2.92 5.35 4.03
N VAL A 13 3.26 4.26 4.72
CA VAL A 13 3.90 3.08 4.11
C VAL A 13 2.95 2.42 3.10
N GLY A 14 1.68 2.20 3.47
CA GLY A 14 0.69 1.60 2.58
C GLY A 14 0.47 2.42 1.30
N ILE A 15 0.33 3.74 1.42
CA ILE A 15 0.20 4.66 0.28
C ILE A 15 1.45 4.66 -0.58
N ALA A 16 2.65 4.71 0.03
CA ALA A 16 3.90 4.71 -0.73
C ALA A 16 4.10 3.42 -1.53
N ILE A 17 3.86 2.25 -0.91
CA ILE A 17 4.00 0.95 -1.59
C ILE A 17 2.95 0.81 -2.70
N LEU A 18 1.69 1.16 -2.42
CA LEU A 18 0.63 1.09 -3.43
C LEU A 18 0.89 2.06 -4.58
N GLY A 19 1.26 3.30 -4.27
CA GLY A 19 1.59 4.32 -5.25
C GLY A 19 2.77 3.93 -6.14
N ALA A 20 3.85 3.42 -5.54
CA ALA A 20 4.99 2.91 -6.30
C ALA A 20 4.61 1.69 -7.16
N GLY A 21 3.88 0.73 -6.59
CA GLY A 21 3.38 -0.44 -7.31
C GLY A 21 2.58 -0.04 -8.54
N LEU A 22 1.59 0.85 -8.39
CA LEU A 22 0.76 1.31 -9.49
C LEU A 22 1.54 2.15 -10.50
N TYR A 23 2.43 3.03 -10.04
CA TYR A 23 3.26 3.86 -10.91
C TYR A 23 4.12 3.00 -11.83
N TYR A 24 4.84 2.03 -11.27
CA TYR A 24 5.70 1.16 -12.06
C TYR A 24 4.93 0.12 -12.87
N LEU A 25 3.73 -0.29 -12.42
CA LEU A 25 2.84 -1.13 -13.22
C LEU A 25 2.42 -0.45 -14.53
N ILE A 26 2.20 0.86 -14.50
CA ILE A 26 1.85 1.67 -15.68
C ILE A 26 3.10 1.99 -16.51
N LYS A 27 4.21 2.34 -15.83
CA LYS A 27 5.46 2.72 -16.48
C LYS A 27 6.10 1.56 -17.24
N GLU A 28 6.18 0.40 -16.62
CA GLU A 28 6.85 -0.80 -17.16
C GLU A 28 5.83 -1.78 -17.79
N LYS A 29 4.73 -1.26 -18.36
CA LYS A 29 3.59 -2.05 -18.87
C LYS A 29 3.93 -2.97 -20.07
N ASP A 30 5.05 -2.73 -20.73
CA ASP A 30 5.46 -3.51 -21.90
C ASP A 30 6.33 -4.72 -21.50
N ASP A 31 6.84 -4.74 -20.27
CA ASP A 31 7.57 -5.87 -19.68
C ASP A 31 6.62 -6.74 -18.82
N LYS A 32 6.37 -7.96 -19.29
CA LYS A 32 5.49 -8.92 -18.61
C LYS A 32 6.04 -9.35 -17.23
N GLU A 33 7.35 -9.44 -17.07
CA GLU A 33 7.96 -9.87 -15.82
C GLU A 33 7.85 -8.76 -14.77
N SER A 34 8.19 -7.53 -15.16
CA SER A 34 8.00 -6.33 -14.34
C SER A 34 6.54 -6.12 -13.93
N ARG A 35 5.57 -6.29 -14.85
CA ARG A 35 4.14 -6.19 -14.50
C ARG A 35 3.73 -7.17 -13.41
N LYS A 36 4.27 -8.39 -13.42
CA LYS A 36 3.96 -9.37 -12.38
C LYS A 36 4.47 -8.90 -11.01
N ILE A 37 5.69 -8.39 -10.96
CA ILE A 37 6.29 -7.84 -9.74
C ILE A 37 5.47 -6.65 -9.24
N TYR A 38 5.22 -5.65 -10.08
CA TYR A 38 4.51 -4.43 -9.67
C TYR A 38 3.03 -4.67 -9.36
N SER A 39 2.41 -5.70 -9.96
CA SER A 39 1.05 -6.15 -9.55
C SER A 39 1.07 -6.70 -8.14
N ILE A 40 2.04 -7.55 -7.79
CA ILE A 40 2.18 -8.08 -6.42
C ILE A 40 2.46 -6.94 -5.44
N VAL A 41 3.37 -6.02 -5.77
CA VAL A 41 3.67 -4.84 -4.94
C VAL A 41 2.40 -4.01 -4.72
N SER A 42 1.60 -3.79 -5.77
CA SER A 42 0.33 -3.06 -5.66
C SER A 42 -0.66 -3.77 -4.74
N ILE A 43 -0.81 -5.10 -4.87
CA ILE A 43 -1.70 -5.90 -4.00
C ILE A 43 -1.25 -5.81 -2.54
N VAL A 44 0.05 -5.96 -2.27
CA VAL A 44 0.60 -5.85 -0.90
C VAL A 44 0.35 -4.46 -0.33
N GLY A 45 0.61 -3.40 -1.10
CA GLY A 45 0.33 -2.03 -0.69
C GLY A 45 -1.15 -1.80 -0.39
N ALA A 46 -2.05 -2.33 -1.22
CA ALA A 46 -3.50 -2.25 -1.02
C ALA A 46 -3.94 -2.99 0.25
N VAL A 47 -3.43 -4.20 0.52
CA VAL A 47 -3.75 -4.97 1.72
C VAL A 47 -3.31 -4.22 2.99
N ILE A 48 -2.10 -3.65 3.00
CA ILE A 48 -1.61 -2.85 4.13
C ILE A 48 -2.52 -1.64 4.34
N LEU A 49 -2.81 -0.89 3.26
CA LEU A 49 -3.62 0.31 3.34
C LEU A 49 -5.04 0.02 3.85
N ILE A 50 -5.69 -1.01 3.30
CA ILE A 50 -7.02 -1.45 3.73
C ILE A 50 -6.99 -1.92 5.19
N GLY A 51 -5.99 -2.70 5.59
CA GLY A 51 -5.85 -3.19 6.96
C GLY A 51 -5.76 -2.04 7.97
N ILE A 52 -4.98 -1.00 7.66
CA ILE A 52 -4.88 0.19 8.52
C ILE A 52 -6.18 1.00 8.51
N ILE A 53 -6.84 1.18 7.36
CA ILE A 53 -8.14 1.86 7.28
C ILE A 53 -9.20 1.12 8.12
N VAL A 54 -9.29 -0.20 7.99
CA VAL A 54 -10.20 -1.03 8.80
C VAL A 54 -9.88 -0.89 10.28
N LYS A 55 -8.60 -0.93 10.67
CA LYS A 55 -8.18 -0.71 12.05
C LYS A 55 -8.65 0.64 12.58
N ILE A 56 -8.49 1.71 11.79
CA ILE A 56 -8.91 3.07 12.18
C ILE A 56 -10.43 3.15 12.32
N ILE A 57 -11.18 2.57 11.38
CA ILE A 57 -12.66 2.62 11.41
C ILE A 57 -13.22 1.82 12.59
N VAL A 58 -12.68 0.63 12.86
CA VAL A 58 -13.23 -0.28 13.88
C VAL A 58 -12.73 0.07 15.29
N PHE A 59 -11.45 0.41 15.44
CA PHE A 59 -10.81 0.58 16.75
C PHE A 59 -10.38 2.02 17.04
N GLY A 60 -10.51 2.94 16.07
CA GLY A 60 -10.02 4.29 16.20
C GLY A 60 -8.50 4.41 16.05
N PHE A 61 -8.01 5.60 16.40
CA PHE A 61 -6.65 6.06 16.13
C PHE A 61 -5.61 5.61 17.16
#